data_AF-A0A4Q3S7U1-F1
#
_entry.id   AF-A0A4Q3S7U1-F1
#
_cell.length_a   1.000
_cell.length_b   1.000
_cell.length_c   1.000
_cell.angle_alpha   90.00
_cell.angle_beta   90.00
_cell.angle_gamma   90.00
#
_symmetry.space_group_name_H-M   'P 1'
#
loop_
_entity.id
_entity.type
_entity.pdbx_description
1 polymer ?
#
loop_
_entity_poly.entity_id
_entity_poly.type
_entity_poly.pdbx_seq_one_letter_code
_entity_poly.pdbx_strand_id
1 'polypeptide(L)' 'MADNTYDAIVVGSGISGGWAAKELTEKGLKVLMLERGRDIKHVKDYVNANKESWEFPHRG' A
#
# COMPACT_ATOMS: atom_id res chain seq x y z
N MET A 1 -16.99 -17.40 -15.79
CA MET A 1 -16.65 -16.69 -14.53
C MET A 1 -15.14 -16.47 -14.55
N ALA A 2 -14.63 -15.39 -13.98
CA ALA A 2 -13.18 -15.22 -13.85
C ALA A 2 -12.68 -16.16 -12.75
N ASP A 3 -11.73 -17.05 -13.06
CA ASP A 3 -11.06 -17.88 -12.06
C ASP A 3 -10.08 -17.02 -11.25
N ASN A 4 -10.53 -16.55 -10.10
CA ASN A 4 -9.77 -15.72 -9.17
C ASN A 4 -8.94 -16.58 -8.20
N THR A 5 -8.11 -17.46 -8.75
CA THR A 5 -7.22 -18.33 -7.97
C THR A 5 -5.87 -17.66 -7.77
N TYR A 6 -5.42 -17.61 -6.52
CA TYR A 6 -4.16 -17.02 -6.08
C TYR A 6 -3.52 -17.96 -5.04
N ASP A 7 -2.19 -17.99 -4.96
CA ASP A 7 -1.49 -18.79 -3.97
C ASP A 7 -1.51 -18.14 -2.59
N ALA A 8 -1.59 -16.81 -2.54
CA ALA A 8 -1.72 -16.04 -1.32
C ALA A 8 -2.52 -14.74 -1.54
N ILE A 9 -3.21 -14.30 -0.48
CA ILE A 9 -3.90 -13.01 -0.43
C ILE A 9 -3.32 -12.20 0.74
N VAL A 10 -2.84 -11.00 0.45
CA VAL A 10 -2.35 -10.04 1.45
C VAL A 10 -3.38 -8.92 1.60
N VAL A 11 -3.92 -8.75 2.81
CA VAL A 11 -4.88 -7.68 3.13
C VAL A 11 -4.16 -6.56 3.86
N GLY A 12 -4.09 -5.40 3.20
CA GLY A 12 -3.36 -4.21 3.60
C GLY A 12 -2.05 -4.04 2.82
N SER A 13 -1.84 -2.87 2.22
CA SER A 13 -0.59 -2.48 1.55
C SER A 13 0.28 -1.56 2.41
N GLY A 14 0.09 -1.61 3.73
CA GLY A 14 0.98 -0.97 4.69
C GLY A 14 2.38 -1.57 4.69
N ILE A 15 3.26 -1.11 5.59
CA ILE A 15 4.68 -1.48 5.59
C ILE A 15 4.92 -3.00 5.63
N SER A 16 4.22 -3.72 6.50
CA SER A 16 4.35 -5.17 6.64
C SER A 16 3.69 -5.94 5.48
N GLY A 17 2.54 -5.47 5.00
CA GLY A 17 1.82 -6.10 3.89
C GLY A 17 2.60 -6.02 2.59
N GLY A 18 3.20 -4.86 2.29
CA GLY A 18 4.09 -4.70 1.14
C GLY A 18 5.32 -5.61 1.22
N TRP A 19 5.92 -5.76 2.40
CA TRP A 19 7.06 -6.66 2.59
C TRP A 19 6.69 -8.13 2.40
N ALA A 20 5.57 -8.56 2.98
CA ALA A 20 5.05 -9.92 2.80
C ALA A 20 4.73 -10.21 1.33
N ALA A 21 4.04 -9.29 0.65
CA ALA A 21 3.73 -9.41 -0.77
C ALA A 21 5.02 -9.52 -1.61
N LYS A 22 6.01 -8.66 -1.36
CA LYS A 22 7.32 -8.71 -2.02
C LYS A 22 7.97 -10.09 -1.85
N GLU A 23 8.16 -10.56 -0.63
CA GLU A 23 8.83 -11.85 -0.39
C GLU A 23 8.10 -13.03 -1.04
N LEU A 24 6.76 -13.04 -1.01
CA LEU A 24 5.96 -14.10 -1.63
C LEU A 24 6.07 -14.06 -3.17
N THR A 25 6.01 -12.88 -3.76
CA THR A 25 6.17 -12.72 -5.22
C THR A 25 7.58 -13.07 -5.70
N GLU A 26 8.63 -12.75 -4.93
CA GLU A 26 10.01 -13.14 -5.24
C GLU A 26 10.23 -14.66 -5.20
N LYS A 27 9.39 -15.40 -4.45
CA LYS A 27 9.34 -16.86 -4.44
C LYS A 27 8.50 -17.45 -5.60
N GLY A 28 7.99 -16.61 -6.50
CA GLY A 28 7.23 -17.04 -7.68
C GLY A 28 5.74 -17.28 -7.44
N LEU A 29 5.21 -16.90 -6.28
CA LEU A 29 3.79 -17.07 -5.95
C LEU A 29 2.94 -15.99 -6.63
N LYS A 30 1.74 -16.38 -7.08
CA LYS A 30 0.73 -15.45 -7.57
C LYS A 30 -0.02 -14.85 -6.38
N VAL A 31 0.31 -13.61 -6.03
CA VAL A 31 -0.22 -12.93 -4.85
C VAL A 31 -1.25 -11.86 -5.23
N LEU A 32 -2.42 -11.88 -4.59
CA LEU A 32 -3.37 -10.76 -4.61
C LEU A 32 -3.14 -9.86 -3.39
N MET A 33 -2.98 -8.56 -3.60
CA MET A 33 -2.93 -7.59 -2.51
C MET A 33 -4.14 -6.67 -2.55
N LEU A 34 -4.80 -6.49 -1.41
CA LEU A 34 -6.00 -5.66 -1.27
C LEU A 34 -5.73 -4.54 -0.27
N GLU A 35 -6.09 -3.31 -0.58
CA GLU A 35 -6.00 -2.17 0.32
C GLU A 35 -7.31 -1.38 0.27
N ARG A 36 -7.74 -0.84 1.41
CA ARG A 36 -8.92 0.02 1.51
C ARG A 36 -8.65 1.39 0.89
N GLY A 37 -7.44 1.92 1.09
CA GLY A 37 -7.00 3.20 0.57
C GLY A 37 -6.92 3.26 -0.96
N ARG A 38 -6.90 4.49 -1.49
CA ARG A 38 -6.57 4.74 -2.90
C ARG A 38 -5.07 4.56 -3.15
N ASP A 39 -4.69 4.32 -4.40
CA ASP A 39 -3.27 4.38 -4.80
C ASP A 39 -2.72 5.78 -4.55
N ILE A 40 -1.65 5.86 -3.77
CA ILE A 40 -0.91 7.10 -3.45
C ILE A 40 0.52 6.87 -3.86
N LYS A 41 0.97 7.58 -4.89
CA LYS A 41 2.34 7.46 -5.37
C LYS A 41 3.27 8.31 -4.53
N HIS A 42 4.33 7.68 -4.01
CA HIS A 42 5.41 8.36 -3.32
C HIS A 42 5.92 9.53 -4.18
N VAL A 43 6.28 10.64 -3.53
CA VAL A 43 6.68 11.93 -4.13
C VAL A 43 5.57 12.72 -4.82
N LYS A 44 4.62 12.07 -5.51
CA LYS A 44 3.60 12.78 -6.31
C LYS A 44 2.40 13.20 -5.49
N ASP A 45 1.84 12.27 -4.73
CA ASP A 45 0.52 12.43 -4.11
C ASP A 45 0.61 12.83 -2.63
N TYR A 46 1.80 13.18 -2.17
CA TYR A 46 2.08 13.54 -0.78
C TYR A 46 1.72 15.00 -0.53
N VAL A 47 0.45 15.24 -0.17
CA VAL A 47 -0.09 16.59 0.07
C VAL A 47 0.50 17.26 1.32
N ASN A 48 0.89 16.47 2.32
CA ASN A 48 1.27 16.98 3.65
C ASN A 48 2.74 16.73 4.02
N ALA A 49 3.52 16.02 3.19
CA ALA A 49 4.86 15.57 3.57
C ALA A 49 5.87 16.71 3.76
N ASN A 50 5.67 17.84 3.08
CA ASN A 50 6.53 19.03 3.18
C ASN A 50 5.88 20.15 4.00
N LYS A 51 4.75 19.89 4.67
CA LYS A 51 4.07 20.90 5.46
C LYS A 51 4.74 21.05 6.82
N GLU A 52 5.02 22.28 7.18
CA GLU A 52 5.47 22.66 8.51
C GLU A 52 4.29 22.68 9.49
N SER A 53 4.58 22.56 10.79
CA SER A 53 3.53 22.41 11.81
C SER A 53 2.53 23.57 11.84
N TRP A 54 2.95 24.80 11.50
CA TRP A 54 2.07 25.97 11.46
C TRP A 54 1.17 26.06 10.21
N GLU A 55 1.43 25.25 9.17
CA GLU A 55 0.60 25.20 7.96
C GLU A 55 -0.67 24.34 8.13
N PHE A 56 -0.74 23.57 9.22
CA PHE A 56 -1.92 22.80 9.56
C PHE A 56 -2.95 23.69 10.29
N PRO A 57 -4.25 23.64 9.93
CA PRO A 57 -5.30 24.46 10.54
C PRO A 57 -5.39 24.35 12.07
N HIS A 58 -5.00 23.21 12.62
CA HIS A 58 -5.01 22.94 14.07
C HIS A 58 -3.61 22.77 14.67
N ARG A 59 -2.55 23.04 13.88
CA ARG A 59 -1.13 22.94 14.29
C ARG A 59 -0.67 21.59 14.84
N GLY A 60 -1.41 20.52 14.54
CA GLY A 60 -1.21 19.16 15.08
C GLY A 60 -2.47 18.66 15.73
#